data_AF-A0A6B3GHH7-F1
#
_entry.id   AF-A0A6B3GHH7-F1
#
_cell.length_a   1.000
_cell.length_b   1.000
_cell.length_c   1.000
_cell.angle_alpha   90.00
_cell.angle_beta   90.00
_cell.angle_gamma   90.00
#
_symmetry.space_group_name_H-M   'P 1'
#
loop_
_entity.id
_entity.type
_entity.pdbx_description
1 polymer ?
#
loop_
_entity_poly.entity_id
_entity_poly.type
_entity_poly.pdbx_seq_one_letter_code
_entity_poly.pdbx_strand_id
1 'polypeptide(L)'
;MAAEDLVERRSIDVVPDDERHGTAFSQFTLWLGANLQITAVVTGALAVVSGGDVVWSVVGLLLGNLLGGAVMALHSAQGPKLGLPQMIQSRAQFGVKGAVVPLLLVILMYVGFFASGSVLAGQATARLMHTGDT
;
A
#
# COMPACT_ATOMS: atom_id res chain seq x y z
N MET A 1 14.31 31.64 -13.95
CA MET A 1 14.48 30.50 -13.02
C MET A 1 13.66 29.38 -13.61
N ALA A 2 14.34 28.40 -14.19
CA ALA A 2 13.74 27.42 -15.10
C ALA A 2 12.62 26.66 -14.38
N ALA A 3 11.49 26.47 -15.06
CA ALA A 3 10.59 25.39 -14.72
C ALA A 3 11.40 24.10 -14.92
N GLU A 4 11.96 23.58 -13.82
CA GLU A 4 12.55 22.25 -13.82
C GLU A 4 11.48 21.27 -14.30
N ASP A 5 11.93 20.36 -15.15
CA ASP A 5 11.13 19.40 -15.87
C ASP A 5 10.27 18.57 -14.90
N LEU A 6 8.99 18.92 -14.75
CA LEU A 6 8.01 18.20 -13.91
C LEU A 6 7.72 16.78 -14.42
N VAL A 7 8.32 16.40 -15.55
CA VAL A 7 8.14 15.09 -16.18
C VAL A 7 9.11 14.10 -15.55
N GLU A 8 8.55 13.05 -14.95
CA GLU A 8 9.29 11.89 -14.47
C GLU A 8 9.95 11.17 -15.67
N ARG A 9 11.26 10.91 -15.58
CA ARG A 9 12.05 10.35 -16.69
C ARG A 9 12.59 8.92 -16.44
N ARG A 10 12.65 8.49 -15.19
CA ARG A 10 13.39 7.29 -14.78
C ARG A 10 12.55 6.03 -14.74
N SER A 11 11.22 6.09 -14.73
CA SER A 11 10.29 4.95 -14.77
C SER A 11 10.77 3.72 -13.96
N ILE A 12 11.52 2.79 -14.59
CA ILE A 12 12.04 1.57 -13.96
C ILE A 12 13.57 1.53 -13.76
N ASP A 13 14.28 2.56 -14.20
CA ASP A 13 15.72 2.71 -14.10
C ASP A 13 16.17 3.00 -12.66
N VAL A 14 17.47 2.85 -12.44
CA VAL A 14 18.08 3.13 -11.14
C VAL A 14 18.02 4.63 -10.83
N VAL A 15 17.58 4.96 -9.61
CA VAL A 15 17.68 6.30 -9.04
C VAL A 15 19.09 6.50 -8.45
N PRO A 16 19.91 7.43 -8.96
CA PRO A 16 21.25 7.70 -8.46
C PRO A 16 21.21 8.41 -7.12
N ASP A 17 22.33 8.37 -6.40
CA ASP A 17 22.40 8.79 -5.00
C ASP A 17 22.09 10.29 -4.79
N ASP A 18 22.40 11.14 -5.77
CA ASP A 18 22.17 12.59 -5.73
C ASP A 18 20.70 12.99 -5.95
N GLU A 19 19.89 12.12 -6.56
CA GLU A 19 18.45 12.32 -6.73
C GLU A 19 17.62 11.71 -5.58
N ARG A 20 18.26 11.12 -4.56
CA ARG A 20 17.56 10.51 -3.40
C ARG A 20 17.29 11.54 -2.31
N HIS A 21 16.10 12.11 -2.33
CA HIS A 21 15.65 13.14 -1.38
C HIS A 21 14.53 12.68 -0.42
N GLY A 22 14.22 11.38 -0.37
CA GLY A 22 13.18 10.82 0.52
C GLY A 22 13.61 10.83 1.99
N THR A 23 12.68 11.15 2.90
CA THR A 23 12.92 11.15 4.35
C THR A 23 11.96 10.18 5.06
N ALA A 24 12.27 9.77 6.29
CA ALA A 24 11.37 8.92 7.07
C ALA A 24 9.98 9.56 7.25
N PHE A 25 9.94 10.88 7.41
CA PHE A 25 8.68 11.62 7.52
C PHE A 25 7.89 11.64 6.20
N SER A 26 8.56 11.74 5.05
CA SER A 26 7.88 11.66 3.75
C SER A 26 7.23 10.29 3.54
N GLN A 27 7.84 9.22 4.07
CA GLN A 27 7.23 7.89 4.08
C GLN A 27 5.98 7.87 4.97
N PHE A 28 6.04 8.44 6.17
CA PHE A 28 4.85 8.53 7.04
C PHE A 28 3.68 9.22 6.34
N THR A 29 3.90 10.37 5.71
CA THR A 29 2.82 11.09 5.00
C THR A 29 2.27 10.31 3.82
N LEU A 30 3.14 9.64 3.05
CA LEU A 30 2.75 8.80 1.93
C LEU A 30 1.87 7.63 2.37
N TRP A 31 2.30 6.92 3.42
CA TRP A 31 1.59 5.75 3.93
C TRP A 31 0.32 6.12 4.68
N LEU A 32 0.30 7.22 5.42
CA LEU A 32 -0.92 7.75 6.03
C LEU A 32 -1.97 8.04 4.94
N GLY A 33 -1.59 8.79 3.91
CA GLY A 33 -2.48 9.11 2.79
C GLY A 33 -3.01 7.86 2.08
N ALA A 34 -2.15 6.87 1.84
CA ALA A 34 -2.54 5.61 1.21
C ALA A 34 -3.48 4.75 2.08
N ASN A 35 -3.40 4.86 3.41
CA ASN A 35 -4.23 4.06 4.33
C ASN A 35 -5.51 4.77 4.78
N LEU A 36 -5.66 6.08 4.55
CA LEU A 36 -6.88 6.84 4.81
C LEU A 36 -7.96 6.51 3.76
N GLN A 37 -8.44 5.27 3.78
CA GLN A 37 -9.46 4.77 2.87
C GLN A 37 -10.54 3.96 3.62
N ILE A 38 -11.73 3.89 3.02
CA ILE A 38 -12.89 3.24 3.61
C ILE A 38 -12.66 1.77 3.94
N THR A 39 -11.89 1.06 3.10
CA THR A 39 -11.55 -0.35 3.31
C THR A 39 -10.88 -0.55 4.66
N ALA A 40 -9.92 0.30 5.03
CA ALA A 40 -9.22 0.19 6.31
C ALA A 40 -10.17 0.39 7.50
N VAL A 41 -11.09 1.36 7.38
CA VAL A 41 -12.11 1.63 8.41
C VAL A 41 -13.05 0.44 8.59
N VAL A 42 -13.58 -0.11 7.49
CA VAL A 42 -14.50 -1.26 7.52
C VAL A 42 -13.81 -2.51 8.06
N THR A 43 -12.57 -2.78 7.64
CA THR A 43 -11.78 -3.91 8.15
C THR A 43 -11.51 -3.77 9.65
N GLY A 44 -11.17 -2.58 10.13
CA GLY A 44 -10.98 -2.33 11.57
C GLY A 44 -12.28 -2.51 12.36
N ALA A 45 -13.40 -1.98 11.86
CA ALA A 45 -14.72 -2.13 12.47
C ALA A 45 -15.16 -3.59 12.56
N LEU A 46 -14.77 -4.43 11.59
CA LEU A 46 -15.12 -5.85 11.54
C LEU A 46 -14.62 -6.61 12.78
N ALA A 47 -13.49 -6.21 13.36
CA ALA A 47 -12.96 -6.82 14.58
C ALA A 47 -13.95 -6.73 15.76
N VAL A 48 -14.66 -5.60 15.88
CA VAL A 48 -15.66 -5.37 16.93
C VAL A 48 -17.02 -5.95 16.53
N VAL A 49 -17.46 -5.71 15.29
CA VAL A 49 -18.76 -6.18 14.79
C VAL A 49 -18.87 -7.70 14.79
N SER A 50 -17.75 -8.42 14.66
CA SER A 50 -17.71 -9.88 14.74
C SER A 50 -17.78 -10.42 16.17
N GLY A 51 -18.02 -9.57 17.17
CA GLY A 51 -18.16 -9.95 18.58
C GLY A 51 -16.91 -9.72 19.45
N GLY A 52 -15.88 -9.06 18.92
CA GLY A 52 -14.70 -8.69 19.69
C GLY A 52 -14.94 -7.52 20.64
N ASP A 53 -14.37 -7.59 21.84
CA ASP A 53 -14.29 -6.43 22.73
C ASP A 53 -13.51 -5.29 22.07
N VAL A 54 -13.91 -4.03 22.31
CA VAL A 54 -13.32 -2.86 21.65
C VAL A 54 -11.84 -2.69 22.03
N VAL A 55 -11.52 -2.83 23.32
CA VAL A 55 -10.16 -2.61 23.82
C VAL A 55 -9.25 -3.71 23.29
N TRP A 56 -9.67 -4.97 23.39
CA TRP A 56 -8.89 -6.11 22.89
C TRP A 56 -8.80 -6.14 21.37
N SER A 57 -9.82 -5.68 20.65
CA SER A 57 -9.77 -5.49 19.19
C SER A 57 -8.70 -4.48 18.80
N VAL A 58 -8.64 -3.32 19.47
CA VAL A 58 -7.62 -2.30 19.21
C VAL A 58 -6.21 -2.82 19.51
N VAL A 59 -6.03 -3.51 20.64
CA VAL A 59 -4.74 -4.13 20.99
C VAL A 59 -4.33 -5.19 19.97
N GLY A 60 -5.26 -6.06 19.59
CA GLY A 60 -5.03 -7.10 18.58
C GLY A 60 -4.67 -6.51 17.22
N LEU A 61 -5.37 -5.47 16.77
CA LEU A 61 -5.08 -4.74 15.54
C LEU A 61 -3.70 -4.07 15.59
N LEU A 62 -3.34 -3.46 16.73
CA LEU A 62 -2.03 -2.84 16.91
C LEU A 62 -0.92 -3.90 16.81
N LEU A 63 -1.05 -5.01 17.52
CA LEU A 63 -0.07 -6.10 17.50
C LEU A 63 0.04 -6.72 16.09
N GLY A 64 -1.08 -6.97 15.43
CA GLY A 64 -1.10 -7.47 14.06
C GLY A 64 -0.39 -6.53 13.08
N ASN A 65 -0.64 -5.22 13.20
CA ASN A 65 0.04 -4.21 12.38
C ASN A 65 1.54 -4.13 12.68
N LEU A 66 1.96 -4.23 13.94
CA LEU A 66 3.38 -4.23 14.30
C LEU A 66 4.09 -5.47 13.76
N LEU A 67 3.49 -6.66 13.90
CA LEU A 67 4.06 -7.92 13.42
C LEU A 67 4.15 -7.96 11.90
N GLY A 68 3.06 -7.63 11.19
CA GLY A 68 3.06 -7.58 9.73
C GLY A 68 3.93 -6.45 9.19
N GLY A 69 3.88 -5.29 9.84
CA GLY A 69 4.67 -4.11 9.49
C GLY A 69 6.17 -4.32 9.67
N ALA A 70 6.60 -5.15 10.61
CA ALA A 70 8.03 -5.44 10.80
C ALA A 70 8.66 -6.10 9.56
N VAL A 71 7.98 -7.06 8.96
CA VAL A 71 8.46 -7.74 7.73
C VAL A 71 8.53 -6.74 6.57
N MET A 72 7.50 -5.92 6.42
CA MET A 72 7.47 -4.87 5.39
C MET A 72 8.58 -3.83 5.61
N ALA A 73 8.80 -3.39 6.85
CA ALA A 73 9.83 -2.41 7.19
C ALA A 73 11.24 -2.91 6.83
N LEU A 74 11.55 -4.17 7.15
CA LEU A 74 12.82 -4.79 6.78
C LEU A 74 13.01 -4.84 5.26
N HIS A 75 11.94 -5.12 4.50
CA HIS A 75 11.99 -5.13 3.05
C HIS A 75 12.12 -3.72 2.46
N SER A 76 11.34 -2.75 2.95
CA SER A 76 11.39 -1.35 2.50
C SER A 76 12.74 -0.70 2.75
N ALA A 77 13.48 -1.12 3.79
CA ALA A 77 14.84 -0.64 4.05
C ALA A 77 15.86 -0.98 2.94
N GLN A 78 15.54 -1.92 2.04
CA GLN A 78 16.38 -2.26 0.89
C GLN A 78 16.27 -1.22 -0.24
N GLY A 79 15.12 -0.55 -0.37
CA GLY A 79 14.83 0.41 -1.44
C GLY A 79 15.85 1.54 -1.57
N PRO A 80 16.16 2.29 -0.49
CA PRO A 80 17.12 3.40 -0.54
C PRO A 80 18.55 3.00 -0.90
N LYS A 81 18.93 1.74 -0.70
CA LYS A 81 20.28 1.23 -1.01
C LYS A 81 20.40 0.78 -2.46
N LEU A 82 19.35 0.15 -2.99
CA LEU A 82 19.36 -0.42 -4.34
C LEU A 82 18.96 0.60 -5.41
N GLY A 83 18.14 1.59 -5.06
CA GLY A 83 17.63 2.59 -6.02
C GLY A 83 16.78 1.98 -7.13
N LEU A 84 16.33 0.73 -6.96
CA LEU A 84 15.61 -0.06 -7.96
C LEU A 84 14.15 -0.28 -7.55
N PRO A 85 13.19 -0.27 -8.49
CA PRO A 85 11.82 -0.68 -8.22
C PRO A 85 11.75 -2.12 -7.72
N GLN A 86 10.84 -2.40 -6.77
CA GLN A 86 10.67 -3.72 -6.15
C GLN A 86 10.49 -4.85 -7.18
N MET A 87 9.73 -4.58 -8.25
CA MET A 87 9.52 -5.57 -9.31
C MET A 87 10.80 -5.94 -10.06
N ILE A 88 11.73 -5.00 -10.24
CA ILE A 88 13.04 -5.28 -10.85
C ILE A 88 13.92 -6.07 -9.88
N GLN A 89 13.89 -5.75 -8.58
CA GLN A 89 14.64 -6.48 -7.56
C GLN A 89 14.26 -7.97 -7.50
N SER A 90 12.98 -8.30 -7.73
CA SER A 90 12.51 -9.71 -7.76
C SER A 90 13.25 -10.59 -8.78
N ARG A 91 13.80 -9.99 -9.85
CA ARG A 91 14.56 -10.72 -10.88
C ARG A 91 15.85 -11.31 -10.33
N ALA A 92 16.43 -10.75 -9.27
CA ALA A 92 17.63 -11.30 -8.65
C ALA A 92 17.36 -12.66 -7.96
N GLN A 93 16.16 -12.85 -7.42
CA GLN A 93 15.77 -14.08 -6.71
C GLN A 93 15.15 -15.13 -7.64
N PHE A 94 14.31 -14.69 -8.57
CA PHE A 94 13.51 -15.58 -9.42
C PHE A 94 14.02 -15.65 -10.88
N GLY A 95 15.02 -14.85 -11.25
CA GLY A 95 15.44 -14.67 -12.64
C GLY A 95 14.44 -13.82 -13.44
N VAL A 96 14.80 -13.48 -14.68
CA VAL A 96 13.98 -12.62 -15.56
C VAL A 96 12.61 -13.25 -15.85
N LYS A 97 12.58 -14.55 -16.13
CA LYS A 97 11.33 -15.27 -16.43
C LYS A 97 10.55 -15.65 -15.17
N GLY A 98 11.23 -16.03 -14.09
CA GLY A 98 10.55 -16.42 -12.85
C GLY A 98 9.91 -15.24 -12.11
N ALA A 99 10.40 -14.00 -12.32
CA ALA A 99 9.77 -12.78 -11.79
C ALA A 99 8.32 -12.56 -12.27
N VAL A 100 7.86 -13.29 -13.30
CA VAL A 100 6.46 -13.28 -13.73
C VAL A 100 5.52 -13.81 -12.64
N VAL A 101 5.97 -14.77 -11.82
CA VAL A 101 5.14 -15.35 -10.75
C VAL A 101 4.75 -14.28 -9.70
N PRO A 102 5.69 -13.59 -9.03
CA PRO A 102 5.31 -12.53 -8.10
C PRO A 102 4.58 -11.36 -8.78
N LEU A 103 4.89 -11.06 -10.04
CA LEU A 103 4.16 -10.03 -10.80
C LEU A 103 2.67 -10.37 -10.95
N LEU A 104 2.32 -11.60 -11.33
CA LEU A 104 0.93 -12.02 -11.46
C LEU A 104 0.19 -11.99 -10.11
N LEU A 105 0.86 -12.41 -9.04
CA LEU A 105 0.29 -12.34 -7.69
C LEU A 105 0.01 -10.90 -7.26
N VAL A 106 0.93 -9.97 -7.52
CA VAL A 106 0.74 -8.55 -7.18
C VAL A 106 -0.37 -7.92 -8.01
N ILE A 107 -0.48 -8.27 -9.30
CA ILE A 107 -1.58 -7.79 -10.16
C ILE A 107 -2.92 -8.27 -9.61
N LEU A 108 -3.05 -9.56 -9.31
CA LEU A 108 -4.27 -10.13 -8.74
C LEU A 108 -4.63 -9.48 -7.41
N MET A 109 -3.65 -9.29 -6.53
CA MET A 109 -3.81 -8.61 -5.26
C MET A 109 -4.33 -7.18 -5.44
N TYR A 110 -3.73 -6.38 -6.32
CA TYR A 110 -4.15 -5.00 -6.56
C TYR A 110 -5.55 -4.93 -7.19
N VAL A 111 -5.87 -5.81 -8.13
CA VAL A 111 -7.24 -5.89 -8.70
C VAL A 111 -8.26 -6.17 -7.60
N GLY A 112 -8.01 -7.16 -6.74
CA GLY A 112 -8.90 -7.49 -5.62
C GLY A 112 -9.04 -6.34 -4.62
N PHE A 113 -7.93 -5.68 -4.30
CA PHE A 113 -7.90 -4.55 -3.38
C PHE A 113 -8.69 -3.35 -3.91
N PHE A 114 -8.45 -2.93 -5.16
CA PHE A 114 -9.16 -1.80 -5.78
C PHE A 114 -10.64 -2.12 -6.02
N ALA A 115 -10.97 -3.33 -6.45
CA ALA A 115 -12.36 -3.75 -6.63
C ALA A 115 -13.12 -3.69 -5.30
N SER A 116 -12.55 -4.26 -4.23
CA SER A 116 -13.17 -4.26 -2.90
C SER A 116 -13.34 -2.84 -2.36
N GLY A 117 -12.31 -2.00 -2.47
CA GLY A 117 -12.38 -0.61 -2.04
C GLY A 117 -13.41 0.21 -2.82
N SER A 118 -13.52 -0.01 -4.13
CA SER A 118 -14.51 0.67 -4.98
C SER A 118 -15.94 0.26 -4.64
N VAL A 119 -16.19 -1.03 -4.37
CA VAL A 119 -17.50 -1.51 -3.94
C VAL A 119 -17.90 -0.91 -2.59
N LEU A 120 -17.00 -0.92 -1.60
CA LEU A 120 -17.26 -0.34 -0.28
C LEU A 120 -17.53 1.17 -0.37
N ALA A 121 -16.74 1.90 -1.17
CA ALA A 121 -16.93 3.33 -1.42
C ALA A 121 -18.28 3.61 -2.10
N GLY A 122 -18.65 2.81 -3.10
CA GLY A 122 -19.94 2.90 -3.78
C GLY A 122 -21.11 2.66 -2.82
N GLN A 123 -21.04 1.62 -1.99
CA GLN A 123 -22.06 1.32 -0.99
C GLN A 123 -22.20 2.45 0.05
N ALA A 124 -21.09 3.00 0.54
CA ALA A 124 -21.12 4.11 1.48
C ALA A 124 -21.73 5.37 0.86
N THR A 125 -21.37 5.69 -0.38
CA THR A 125 -21.91 6.84 -1.11
C THR A 125 -23.40 6.67 -1.39
N ALA A 126 -23.83 5.49 -1.85
CA ALA A 126 -25.24 5.18 -2.11
C ALA A 126 -26.11 5.31 -0.84
N ARG A 127 -25.58 4.88 0.31
CA ARG A 127 -26.26 5.07 1.61
C ARG A 127 -26.35 6.54 2.02
N LEU A 128 -25.28 7.32 1.80
CA LEU A 128 -25.29 8.76 2.07
C LEU A 128 -26.26 9.52 1.17
N MET A 129 -26.42 9.09 -0.08
CA MET A 129 -27.32 9.71 -1.06
C MET A 129 -28.73 9.10 -1.07
N HIS A 130 -29.04 8.19 -0.14
CA HIS A 130 -30.33 7.47 -0.06
C HIS A 130 -30.76 6.79 -1.40
N THR A 131 -29.79 6.43 -2.24
CA THR A 131 -30.03 5.78 -3.55
C THR A 131 -29.89 4.25 -3.46
N GLY A 132 -29.54 3.72 -2.29
CA GLY A 132 -29.30 2.29 -2.09
C GLY A 132 -30.56 1.42 -1.85
N ASP A 133 -31.74 2.04 -1.72
CA ASP A 133 -32.99 1.38 -1.30
C ASP A 133 -34.07 1.30 -2.41
N THR A 134 -33.71 1.61 -3.67
CA THR A 134 -34.56 1.40 -4.86
C THR A 134 -33.98 0.32 -5.75
#